data_AF-A0A2L2Z284-F1
#
_entry.id   AF-A0A2L2Z284-F1
#
_cell.length_a   1.000
_cell.length_b   1.000
_cell.length_c   1.000
_cell.angle_alpha   90.00
_cell.angle_beta   90.00
_cell.angle_gamma   90.00
#
_symmetry.space_group_name_H-M   'P 1'
#
loop_
_entity.id
_entity.type
_entity.pdbx_description
1 polymer ?
#
loop_
_entity_poly.entity_id
_entity_poly.type
_entity_poly.pdbx_seq_one_letter_code
_entity_poly.pdbx_strand_id
1 'polypeptide(L)' 'GDGNQMPGVVPGDVIIVLQLLPHTLLECSGHDLFMPYTLTLVEALCGLSMVIKHLDG' A
#
# COMPACT_ATOMS: atom_id res chain seq x y z
N GLY A 1 -3.51 -27.06 13.25
CA GLY A 1 -2.89 -25.85 12.74
C GLY A 1 -1.46 -26.11 12.29
N ASP A 2 -0.84 -25.07 11.74
CA ASP A 2 0.53 -25.08 11.20
C ASP A 2 1.57 -24.53 12.19
N GLY A 3 1.17 -24.27 13.43
CA GLY A 3 2.04 -23.84 14.51
C GLY A 3 2.92 -24.96 15.06
N ASN A 4 3.73 -24.63 16.06
CA ASN A 4 4.67 -25.59 16.66
C ASN A 4 3.99 -26.89 17.10
N GLN A 5 4.59 -28.03 16.72
CA GLN A 5 4.07 -29.35 17.05
C GLN A 5 4.76 -29.94 18.28
N MET A 6 3.96 -30.55 19.16
CA MET A 6 4.42 -31.35 20.30
C MET A 6 3.53 -32.61 20.46
N PRO A 7 4.06 -33.76 20.92
CA PRO A 7 3.27 -34.97 21.09
C PRO A 7 2.09 -34.79 22.05
N GLY A 8 0.90 -35.23 21.64
CA GLY A 8 -0.33 -35.16 22.45
C GLY A 8 -1.00 -33.77 22.51
N VAL A 9 -0.46 -32.77 21.82
CA VAL A 9 -1.02 -31.42 21.74
C VAL A 9 -1.47 -31.12 20.32
N VAL A 10 -2.68 -30.58 20.16
CA VAL A 10 -3.14 -30.11 18.85
C VAL A 10 -2.31 -28.88 18.45
N PRO A 11 -1.66 -28.90 17.27
CA PRO A 11 -0.85 -27.77 16.85
C PRO A 11 -1.71 -26.52 16.65
N GLY A 12 -1.24 -25.38 17.19
CA GLY A 12 -1.89 -24.08 17.06
C GLY A 12 -1.88 -23.56 15.62
N ASP A 13 -2.53 -22.42 15.38
CA ASP A 13 -2.64 -21.83 14.05
C ASP A 13 -1.59 -20.73 13.82
N VAL A 14 -1.21 -20.55 12.56
CA VAL A 14 -0.33 -19.45 12.12
C VAL A 14 -1.20 -18.34 11.54
N ILE A 15 -1.15 -17.16 12.16
CA ILE A 15 -1.88 -15.97 11.70
C ILE A 15 -0.89 -15.06 10.97
N ILE A 16 -1.15 -14.82 9.69
CA ILE A 16 -0.38 -13.86 8.89
C ILE A 16 -1.19 -12.56 8.81
N VAL A 17 -0.57 -11.46 9.25
CA VAL A 17 -1.13 -10.11 9.10
C VAL A 17 -0.37 -9.41 7.99
N LEU A 18 -1.08 -9.04 6.94
CA LEU A 18 -0.50 -8.30 5.83
C LEU A 18 -0.37 -6.83 6.24
N GLN A 19 0.85 -6.31 6.13
CA GLN A 19 1.14 -4.90 6.39
C GLN A 19 1.49 -4.21 5.09
N LEU A 20 0.85 -3.06 4.85
CA LEU A 20 1.18 -2.21 3.72
C LEU A 20 2.43 -1.40 4.06
N LEU A 21 3.48 -1.59 3.27
CA LEU A 21 4.67 -0.75 3.38
C LEU A 21 4.40 0.61 2.72
N PRO A 22 4.92 1.72 3.29
CA PRO A 22 4.84 3.02 2.66
C PRO A 22 5.45 2.97 1.25
N HIS A 23 4.69 3.41 0.26
CA HIS A 23 5.19 3.59 -1.10
C HIS A 23 5.59 5.06 -1.30
N THR A 24 6.66 5.29 -2.05
CA THR A 24 7.30 6.62 -2.16
C THR A 24 6.43 7.67 -2.85
N LEU A 25 5.47 7.23 -3.66
CA LEU A 25 4.60 8.09 -4.46
C LEU A 25 3.11 7.90 -4.21
N LEU A 26 2.71 6.76 -3.63
CA LEU A 26 1.31 6.36 -3.61
C LEU A 26 0.92 5.92 -2.20
N GLU A 27 -0.29 6.29 -1.79
CA GLU A 27 -0.89 5.90 -0.53
C GLU A 27 -2.16 5.12 -0.82
N CYS A 28 -2.32 3.93 -0.23
CA CYS A 28 -3.56 3.17 -0.40
C CYS A 28 -4.57 3.60 0.67
N SER A 29 -5.79 3.88 0.25
CA SER A 29 -6.94 4.02 1.15
C SER A 29 -8.10 3.18 0.61
N GLY A 30 -8.39 2.08 1.29
CA GLY A 30 -9.35 1.08 0.80
C GLY A 30 -8.86 0.43 -0.49
N HIS A 31 -9.58 0.65 -1.59
CA HIS A 31 -9.24 0.12 -2.92
C HIS A 31 -8.64 1.18 -3.85
N ASP A 32 -8.44 2.40 -3.35
CA ASP A 32 -7.97 3.54 -4.15
C ASP A 32 -6.51 3.89 -3.83
N LEU A 33 -5.84 4.50 -4.81
CA LEU A 33 -4.47 5.00 -4.72
C LEU A 33 -4.46 6.53 -4.77
N PHE A 34 -3.84 7.15 -3.78
CA PHE A 34 -3.68 8.59 -3.67
C PHE A 34 -2.23 8.98 -3.91
N MET A 35 -1.99 10.04 -4.69
CA MET A 35 -0.67 10.67 -4.78
C MET A 35 -0.78 12.09 -4.21
N PRO A 36 -0.25 12.36 -3.00
CA PRO A 36 -0.11 13.73 -2.54
C PRO A 36 0.86 14.48 -3.45
N TYR A 37 0.37 15.54 -4.11
CA TYR A 37 1.15 16.37 -5.02
C TYR A 37 1.01 17.84 -4.65
N THR A 38 2.13 18.49 -4.37
CA THR A 38 2.17 19.94 -4.16
C THR A 38 2.37 20.62 -5.50
N LEU A 39 1.42 21.49 -5.87
CA LEU A 39 1.47 22.30 -7.08
C LEU A 39 1.51 23.79 -6.75
N THR A 40 2.03 24.57 -7.69
CA THR A 40 2.06 26.03 -7.62
C THR A 40 0.72 26.64 -8.01
N LEU A 41 0.51 27.91 -7.60
CA LEU A 41 -0.68 28.66 -7.99
C LEU A 41 -0.81 28.81 -9.52
N VAL A 42 0.32 28.97 -10.22
CA VAL A 42 0.32 29.11 -11.69
C VAL A 42 -0.12 27.81 -12.36
N GLU A 43 0.37 26.66 -11.91
CA GLU A 43 -0.07 25.35 -12.42
C GLU A 43 -1.57 25.12 -12.17
N ALA A 44 -2.06 25.53 -11.00
CA ALA A 44 -3.48 25.41 -10.66
C ALA A 44 -4.37 26.28 -11.56
N LEU A 45 -3.92 27.50 -11.91
CA LEU A 45 -4.73 28.48 -12.65
C LEU A 45 -4.57 28.38 -14.17
N CYS A 46 -3.37 28.06 -14.65
CA CYS A 46 -3.02 28.07 -16.06
C CYS A 46 -2.98 26.66 -16.68
N GLY A 47 -3.18 25.62 -15.85
CA GLY A 47 -3.16 24.22 -16.26
C GLY A 47 -1.79 23.57 -16.09
N LEU A 48 -1.84 22.26 -15.88
CA LEU A 48 -0.69 21.37 -15.71
C LEU A 48 -0.95 20.08 -16.50
N SER A 49 0.11 19.46 -17.01
CA SER A 49 0.10 18.09 -17.49
C SER A 49 1.30 17.37 -16.90
N MET A 50 1.09 16.16 -16.36
CA MET A 50 2.13 15.36 -15.74
C MET A 50 2.00 13.90 -16.15
N VAL A 51 3.14 13.24 -16.30
CA VAL A 51 3.21 11.80 -16.54
C VAL A 51 3.55 11.13 -15.22
N ILE A 52 2.75 10.15 -14.83
CA ILE A 52 2.88 9.42 -13.57
C ILE A 52 3.20 7.97 -13.90
N LYS A 53 4.20 7.41 -13.21
CA LYS A 53 4.44 5.98 -13.26
C LYS A 53 3.44 5.27 -12.36
N HIS A 54 2.57 4.48 -12.97
CA HIS A 54 1.62 3.63 -12.26
C HIS A 54 2.28 2.34 -11.77
N LEU A 55 1.57 1.57 -10.94
CA LEU A 55 2.11 0.35 -10.32
C LEU A 55 2.40 -0.77 -11.34
N ASP A 56 1.77 -0.73 -12.51
CA ASP A 56 1.91 -1.68 -13.60
C ASP A 56 3.05 -1.35 -14.58
N GLY A 57 3.67 -0.18 -14.46
CA GLY A 57 4.90 0.19 -15.17
C GLY A 57 4.69 0.91 -16.49
#